data_AF-A0AAW2Y259-F1
#
_entry.id   AF-A0AAW2Y259-F1
#
_cell.length_a   1.000
_cell.length_b   1.000
_cell.length_c   1.000
_cell.angle_alpha   90.00
_cell.angle_beta   90.00
_cell.angle_gamma   90.00
#
_symmetry.space_group_name_H-M   'P 1'
#
loop_
_entity.id
_entity.type
_entity.pdbx_description
1 polymer ?
#
loop_
_entity_poly.entity_id
_entity_poly.type
_entity_poly.pdbx_seq_one_letter_code
_entity_poly.pdbx_strand_id
1 'polypeptide(L)'
;MEESFVPFRGIKNDIQGRMLCYKQDWTSGFKAGFRILAPTTYIFFASAIPVISFGEQLERNTDGVLTAVQTLASTAVCGIIHSIIGGQPLLILGVAEPTVIMYTFMFNFAKQRQDLGREMFLAWSGW
;
A
#
# COMPACT_ATOMS: atom_id res chain seq x y z
N MET A 1 6.73 27.39 27.53
CA MET A 1 8.04 27.22 26.86
C MET A 1 7.69 27.07 25.40
N GLU A 2 7.87 28.11 24.60
CA GLU A 2 7.57 28.06 23.17
C GLU A 2 8.42 26.94 22.55
N GLU A 3 7.78 25.86 22.10
CA GLU A 3 8.41 24.85 21.26
C GLU A 3 8.88 25.58 19.99
N SER A 4 10.17 25.92 19.91
CA SER A 4 10.74 26.44 18.67
C SER A 4 10.42 25.42 17.58
N PHE A 5 9.69 25.82 16.55
CA PHE A 5 9.33 24.93 15.44
C PHE A 5 10.61 24.50 14.73
N VAL A 6 11.14 23.33 15.10
CA VAL A 6 12.26 22.71 14.40
C VAL A 6 11.66 21.76 13.36
N PRO A 7 11.78 22.04 12.05
CA PRO A 7 11.24 21.16 11.03
C PRO A 7 11.86 19.77 11.16
N PHE A 8 11.07 18.72 10.88
CA PHE A 8 11.49 17.30 10.91
C PHE A 8 11.82 16.70 12.29
N ARG A 9 11.66 17.43 13.40
CA ARG A 9 11.94 16.90 14.75
C ARG A 9 11.08 15.67 15.09
N GLY A 10 9.81 15.65 14.71
CA GLY A 10 8.91 14.50 14.90
C GLY A 10 9.39 13.25 14.16
N ILE A 11 9.67 13.38 12.85
CA ILE A 11 10.17 12.29 12.01
C ILE A 11 11.48 11.72 12.57
N LYS A 12 12.38 12.59 13.04
CA LYS A 12 13.62 12.15 13.68
C LYS A 12 13.36 11.31 14.94
N ASN A 13 12.42 11.74 15.78
CA ASN A 13 12.05 11.00 16.98
C ASN A 13 11.43 9.64 16.65
N ASP A 14 10.57 9.58 15.63
CA ASP A 14 9.92 8.34 15.18
C ASP A 14 10.95 7.33 14.66
N ILE A 15 11.92 7.79 13.85
CA ILE A 15 13.02 6.95 13.35
C ILE A 15 13.87 6.43 14.51
N GLN A 16 14.23 7.30 15.45
CA GLN A 16 15.04 6.91 16.61
C GLN A 16 14.33 5.87 17.48
N GLY A 17 13.03 6.05 17.73
CA GLY A 17 12.22 5.07 18.47
C GLY A 17 12.15 3.71 17.76
N ARG A 18 11.91 3.71 16.44
CA ARG A 18 11.79 2.48 15.65
C ARG A 18 13.10 1.71 15.50
N MET A 19 14.21 2.42 15.34
CA MET A 19 15.53 1.83 15.07
C MET A 19 16.01 0.94 16.22
N LEU A 20 15.66 1.27 17.46
CA LEU A 20 15.97 0.45 18.64
C LEU A 20 15.31 -0.94 18.58
N CYS A 21 14.04 -1.00 18.13
CA CYS A 21 13.29 -2.25 18.03
C CYS A 21 13.62 -3.05 16.75
N TYR A 22 14.13 -2.40 15.71
CA TYR A 22 14.33 -3.04 14.40
C TYR A 22 15.25 -4.27 14.46
N LYS A 23 16.37 -4.17 15.19
CA LYS A 23 17.27 -5.30 15.39
C LYS A 23 16.59 -6.45 16.14
N GLN A 24 15.74 -6.12 17.11
CA GLN A 24 14.99 -7.12 17.87
C GLN A 24 14.00 -7.87 16.99
N ASP A 25 13.32 -7.19 16.06
CA ASP A 25 12.33 -7.81 15.17
C ASP A 25 12.93 -8.91 14.31
N TRP A 26 14.09 -8.65 13.69
CA TRP A 26 14.80 -9.66 12.90
C TRP A 26 15.23 -10.84 13.76
N THR A 27 15.88 -10.60 14.91
CA THR A 27 16.32 -11.68 15.78
C THR A 27 15.15 -12.49 16.35
N SER A 28 14.03 -11.86 16.65
CA SER A 28 12.82 -12.52 17.17
C SER A 28 12.10 -13.29 16.06
N GLY A 29 12.06 -12.75 14.84
CA GLY A 29 11.50 -13.42 13.66
C GLY A 29 12.23 -14.72 13.34
N PHE A 30 13.56 -14.71 13.34
CA PHE A 30 14.35 -15.95 13.13
C PHE A 30 14.15 -16.97 14.27
N LYS A 31 14.00 -16.51 15.52
CA LYS A 31 13.73 -17.38 16.68
C LYS A 31 12.34 -18.03 16.64
N ALA A 32 11.36 -17.40 15.99
CA ALA A 32 10.01 -17.95 15.88
C ALA A 32 9.96 -19.24 15.05
N GLY A 33 10.96 -19.49 14.19
CA GLY A 33 11.07 -20.71 13.38
C GLY A 33 9.82 -20.95 12.53
N PHE A 34 9.28 -22.16 12.56
CA PHE A 34 8.09 -22.54 11.78
C PHE A 34 6.77 -21.93 12.28
N ARG A 35 6.72 -21.38 13.49
CA ARG A 35 5.47 -20.83 14.06
C ARG A 35 4.98 -19.62 13.28
N ILE A 36 5.86 -18.94 12.54
CA ILE A 36 5.51 -17.79 11.70
C ILE A 36 4.76 -18.19 10.43
N LEU A 37 4.90 -19.44 9.96
CA LEU A 37 4.29 -19.88 8.71
C LEU A 37 2.76 -19.89 8.74
N ALA A 38 2.18 -20.23 9.89
CA ALA A 38 0.73 -20.24 10.07
C ALA A 38 0.12 -18.82 9.91
N PRO A 39 0.56 -17.80 10.67
CA PRO A 39 0.04 -16.44 10.51
C PRO A 39 0.41 -15.83 9.15
N THR A 40 1.59 -16.10 8.57
CA THR A 40 1.92 -15.56 7.24
C THR A 40 1.02 -16.14 6.15
N THR A 41 0.72 -17.43 6.20
CA THR A 41 -0.19 -18.08 5.23
C THR A 41 -1.61 -17.55 5.38
N TYR A 42 -2.07 -17.41 6.63
CA TYR A 42 -3.40 -16.85 6.92
C TYR A 42 -3.55 -15.42 6.38
N ILE A 43 -2.59 -14.54 6.71
CA ILE A 43 -2.61 -13.14 6.27
C ILE A 43 -2.41 -13.02 4.75
N PHE A 44 -1.63 -13.91 4.14
CA PHE A 44 -1.50 -13.96 2.68
C PHE A 44 -2.87 -14.15 2.00
N PHE A 45 -3.66 -15.15 2.42
CA PHE A 45 -4.99 -15.35 1.83
C PHE A 45 -5.97 -14.25 2.22
N ALA A 46 -5.94 -13.79 3.47
CA ALA A 46 -6.80 -12.71 3.95
C ALA A 46 -6.56 -11.40 3.19
N SER A 47 -5.33 -11.15 2.73
CA SER A 47 -4.96 -9.94 1.98
C SER A 47 -5.09 -10.12 0.46
N ALA A 48 -4.79 -11.29 -0.10
CA ALA A 48 -4.85 -11.53 -1.54
C ALA A 48 -6.27 -11.55 -2.09
N ILE A 49 -7.22 -12.19 -1.40
CA ILE A 49 -8.62 -12.31 -1.85
C ILE A 49 -9.28 -10.94 -2.10
N PRO A 50 -9.27 -9.99 -1.15
CA PRO A 50 -9.89 -8.69 -1.38
C PRO A 50 -9.15 -7.90 -2.47
N VAL A 51 -7.82 -8.00 -2.57
CA VAL A 51 -7.05 -7.30 -3.61
C VAL A 51 -7.39 -7.83 -5.00
N ILE A 52 -7.60 -9.14 -5.17
CA ILE A 52 -8.08 -9.72 -6.43
C ILE A 52 -9.49 -9.22 -6.74
N SER A 53 -10.39 -9.25 -5.76
CA SER A 53 -11.77 -8.80 -5.93
C SER A 53 -11.86 -7.32 -6.32
N PHE A 54 -11.12 -6.46 -5.63
CA PHE A 54 -11.07 -5.03 -5.91
C PHE A 54 -10.30 -4.72 -7.19
N GLY A 55 -9.28 -5.51 -7.51
CA GLY A 55 -8.55 -5.42 -8.77
C GLY A 55 -9.43 -5.74 -9.98
N GLU A 56 -10.24 -6.79 -9.90
CA GLU A 56 -11.24 -7.14 -10.92
C GLU A 56 -12.31 -6.04 -11.05
N GLN A 57 -12.73 -5.44 -9.94
CA GLN A 57 -13.65 -4.32 -9.94
C GLN A 57 -13.06 -3.08 -10.65
N LEU A 58 -11.78 -2.77 -10.38
CA LEU A 58 -11.04 -1.72 -11.07
C LEU A 58 -10.91 -2.01 -12.56
N GLU A 59 -10.66 -3.26 -12.93
CA GLU A 59 -10.53 -3.67 -14.33
C GLU A 59 -11.82 -3.42 -15.11
N ARG A 60 -12.97 -3.80 -14.53
CA ARG A 60 -14.28 -3.55 -15.14
C ARG A 60 -14.63 -2.07 -15.20
N ASN A 61 -14.32 -1.31 -14.15
CA ASN A 61 -14.69 0.10 -14.05
C ASN A 61 -13.77 1.04 -14.85
N THR A 62 -12.55 0.61 -15.16
CA THR A 62 -11.55 1.40 -15.90
C THR A 62 -11.37 0.90 -17.35
N ASP A 63 -12.35 0.17 -17.88
CA ASP A 63 -12.33 -0.44 -19.22
C ASP A 63 -11.09 -1.31 -19.50
N GLY A 64 -10.44 -1.87 -18.47
CA GLY A 64 -9.21 -2.66 -18.57
C GLY A 64 -7.91 -1.84 -18.55
N VAL A 65 -7.95 -0.54 -18.21
CA VAL A 65 -6.72 0.26 -18.03
C VAL A 65 -5.95 -0.15 -16.78
N LEU A 66 -6.66 -0.38 -15.67
CA LEU A 66 -6.08 -0.83 -14.41
C LEU A 66 -6.55 -2.25 -14.11
N THR A 67 -5.64 -3.22 -14.18
CA THR A 67 -6.00 -4.65 -14.08
C THR A 67 -5.84 -5.20 -12.66
N ALA A 68 -6.44 -6.38 -12.41
CA ALA A 68 -6.27 -7.07 -11.14
C ALA A 68 -4.80 -7.40 -10.83
N VAL A 69 -4.02 -7.75 -11.86
CA VAL A 69 -2.59 -8.08 -11.72
C VAL A 69 -1.77 -6.84 -11.35
N GLN A 70 -2.06 -5.67 -11.92
CA GLN A 70 -1.39 -4.42 -11.55
C GLN A 70 -1.70 -4.02 -10.10
N THR A 71 -2.94 -4.23 -9.67
CA THR A 71 -3.38 -3.97 -8.29
C THR A 71 -2.67 -4.89 -7.29
N LEU A 72 -2.52 -6.18 -7.64
CA LEU A 72 -1.73 -7.15 -6.88
C LEU A 72 -0.25 -6.76 -6.82
N ALA A 73 0.35 -6.42 -7.95
CA ALA A 73 1.76 -6.03 -8.03
C ALA A 73 2.04 -4.77 -7.17
N SER A 74 1.17 -3.76 -7.25
CA SER A 74 1.26 -2.55 -6.42
C SER A 74 1.19 -2.88 -4.93
N THR A 75 0.22 -3.70 -4.51
CA THR A 75 0.08 -4.12 -3.11
C THR A 75 1.29 -4.90 -2.62
N ALA A 76 1.82 -5.81 -3.44
CA ALA A 76 2.99 -6.63 -3.09
C ALA A 76 4.26 -5.77 -2.94
N VAL A 77 4.55 -4.90 -3.91
CA VAL A 77 5.74 -4.04 -3.88
C VAL A 77 5.66 -3.06 -2.71
N CYS A 78 4.53 -2.36 -2.55
CA CYS A 78 4.32 -1.44 -1.44
C CYS A 78 4.36 -2.16 -0.08
N GLY A 79 3.79 -3.36 0.02
CA GLY A 79 3.84 -4.19 1.22
C GLY A 79 5.26 -4.59 1.61
N ILE A 80 6.09 -5.02 0.65
CA ILE A 80 7.50 -5.35 0.91
C ILE A 80 8.27 -4.12 1.39
N ILE A 81 8.15 -3.00 0.68
CA ILE A 81 8.81 -1.74 1.05
C ILE A 81 8.37 -1.30 2.45
N HIS A 82 7.07 -1.32 2.74
CA HIS A 82 6.53 -0.95 4.05
C HIS A 82 6.97 -1.92 5.16
N SER A 83 7.10 -3.21 4.88
CA SER A 83 7.56 -4.19 5.87
C SER A 83 9.03 -3.97 6.28
N ILE A 84 9.86 -3.45 5.36
CA ILE A 84 11.30 -3.24 5.59
C ILE A 84 11.57 -1.87 6.20
N ILE A 85 10.92 -0.82 5.69
CA ILE A 85 11.23 0.59 6.01
C ILE A 85 10.16 1.21 6.94
N GLY A 86 8.98 0.60 7.05
CA GLY A 86 7.85 1.17 7.78
C GLY A 86 8.04 1.24 9.29
N GLY A 87 7.39 2.25 9.88
CA GLY A 87 7.37 2.45 11.34
C GLY A 87 6.57 1.39 12.10
N GLN A 88 5.67 0.66 11.42
CA GLN A 88 4.80 -0.33 12.05
C GLN A 88 4.75 -1.63 11.22
N PRO A 89 5.59 -2.64 11.50
CA PRO A 89 5.67 -3.86 10.69
C PRO A 89 4.43 -4.76 10.77
N LEU A 90 3.55 -4.56 11.76
CA LEU A 90 2.27 -5.29 11.88
C LEU A 90 1.15 -4.69 11.01
N LEU A 91 1.39 -3.55 10.35
CA LEU A 91 0.42 -2.92 9.46
C LEU A 91 0.37 -3.69 8.14
N ILE A 92 -0.83 -4.12 7.74
CA ILE A 92 -1.07 -4.78 6.45
C ILE A 92 -1.52 -3.73 5.45
N LEU A 93 -0.68 -3.50 4.44
CA LEU A 93 -0.98 -2.58 3.35
C LEU A 93 -1.80 -3.31 2.28
N GLY A 94 -2.86 -2.67 1.80
CA GLY A 94 -3.77 -3.23 0.81
C GLY A 94 -4.65 -2.17 0.15
N VAL A 95 -5.41 -2.59 -0.85
CA VAL A 95 -6.41 -1.75 -1.51
C VAL A 95 -7.75 -1.93 -0.82
N ALA A 96 -8.40 -0.81 -0.52
CA ALA A 96 -9.73 -0.78 0.07
C ALA A 96 -10.76 -0.22 -0.93
N GLU A 97 -12.03 -0.51 -0.68
CA GLU A 97 -13.14 -0.06 -1.53
C GLU A 97 -13.17 1.46 -1.77
N PRO A 98 -12.92 2.35 -0.78
CA PRO A 98 -12.87 3.79 -1.04
C PRO A 98 -11.85 4.19 -2.11
N THR A 99 -10.70 3.50 -2.16
CA THR A 99 -9.69 3.70 -3.19
C THR A 99 -10.24 3.33 -4.56
N VAL A 100 -10.94 2.19 -4.68
CA VAL A 100 -11.54 1.73 -5.94
C VAL A 100 -12.59 2.72 -6.45
N ILE A 101 -13.45 3.22 -5.56
CA ILE A 101 -14.48 4.21 -5.90
C ILE A 101 -13.83 5.50 -6.41
N MET A 102 -12.78 5.98 -5.73
CA MET A 102 -12.06 7.19 -6.14
C MET A 102 -11.39 7.02 -7.51
N TYR A 103 -10.70 5.90 -7.76
CA TYR A 103 -10.10 5.63 -9.06
C TYR A 103 -11.14 5.53 -10.18
N THR A 104 -12.30 4.94 -9.89
CA THR A 104 -13.43 4.88 -10.84
C THR A 104 -13.95 6.28 -11.17
N PHE A 105 -14.12 7.13 -10.16
CA PHE A 105 -14.56 8.52 -10.36
C PHE A 105 -13.54 9.32 -11.18
N MET A 106 -12.25 9.21 -10.81
CA MET A 106 -11.13 9.84 -11.51
C MET A 106 -11.04 9.39 -12.97
N PHE A 107 -11.25 8.10 -13.24
CA PHE A 107 -11.26 7.56 -14.60
C PHE A 107 -12.40 8.13 -15.43
N ASN A 108 -13.62 8.18 -14.88
CA ASN A 108 -14.76 8.79 -15.55
C ASN A 108 -14.54 10.29 -15.83
N PHE A 109 -13.93 11.01 -14.89
CA PHE A 109 -13.56 12.41 -15.08
C PHE A 109 -12.56 12.59 -16.23
N ALA A 110 -11.49 11.80 -16.26
CA ALA A 110 -10.47 11.85 -17.31
C ALA A 110 -11.01 11.43 -18.69
N LYS A 111 -11.90 10.43 -18.73
CA LYS A 111 -12.52 9.93 -19.97
C LYS A 111 -13.44 10.96 -20.64
N GLN A 112 -14.10 11.82 -19.85
CA GLN A 112 -14.98 12.88 -20.38
C GLN A 112 -14.21 14.11 -20.90
N ARG A 113 -12.92 14.19 -20.58
CA ARG A 113 -12.01 15.28 -20.97
C ARG A 113 -11.32 14.94 -22.30
N GLN A 114 -11.49 15.80 -23.31
CA GLN A 114 -10.83 15.63 -24.62
C GLN A 114 -9.29 15.79 -24.55
N ASP A 115 -8.81 16.49 -23.53
CA ASP A 115 -7.40 16.81 -23.27
C ASP A 115 -6.62 15.69 -22.54
N LEU A 116 -7.30 14.83 -21.78
CA LEU A 116 -6.69 13.67 -21.10
C LEU A 116 -7.00 12.36 -21.83
N GLY A 117 -8.30 12.10 -22.02
CA GLY A 117 -8.79 10.82 -22.47
C GLY A 117 -8.39 9.65 -21.56
N ARG A 118 -8.55 8.44 -22.10
CA ARG A 118 -8.28 7.17 -21.41
C ARG A 118 -6.77 6.89 -21.26
N GLU A 119 -5.98 7.26 -22.26
CA GLU A 119 -4.56 6.87 -22.35
C GLU A 119 -3.68 7.59 -21.33
N MET A 120 -3.99 8.86 -21.03
CA MET A 120 -3.22 9.67 -20.07
C MET A 120 -3.65 9.49 -18.61
N PHE A 121 -4.70 8.70 -18.35
CA PHE A 121 -5.27 8.51 -17.01
C PHE A 121 -4.21 8.07 -15.99
N LEU A 122 -3.37 7.08 -16.33
CA LEU A 122 -2.37 6.54 -15.40
C LEU A 122 -1.33 7.59 -15.02
N ALA A 123 -0.80 8.33 -16.00
CA ALA A 123 0.18 9.39 -15.75
C ALA A 123 -0.44 10.53 -14.94
N TRP A 124 -1.67 10.92 -15.27
CA TRP A 124 -2.39 11.96 -14.55
C TRP A 124 -2.71 11.58 -13.11
N SER A 125 -3.04 10.31 -12.85
CA SER A 125 -3.34 9.85 -11.47
C SER A 125 -2.15 9.93 -10.52
N GLY A 126 -0.92 9.98 -11.06
CA GLY A 126 0.31 10.08 -10.27
C GLY A 126 0.86 11.50 -10.11
N TRP A 127 0.27 12.50 -10.77
CA TRP A 127 0.71 13.91 -10.73
C TRP A 127 -0.11 14.69 -9.70
#